data_AF-A0A3S8S0F4-F1
#
_entry.id   AF-A0A3S8S0F4-F1
#
_cell.length_a   1.000
_cell.length_b   1.000
_cell.length_c   1.000
_cell.angle_alpha   90.00
_cell.angle_beta   90.00
_cell.angle_gamma   90.00
#
_symmetry.space_group_name_H-M   'P 1'
#
loop_
_entity.id
_entity.type
_entity.pdbx_description
1 polymer ?
#
loop_
_entity_poly.entity_id
_entity_poly.type
_entity_poly.pdbx_seq_one_letter_code
_entity_poly.pdbx_strand_id
1 'polypeptide(L)'
;MKPWTKRFILVFLSLIMLWGVSGCMNKKPKAEVIKDLMMAHLEEKYGEEFLPMSLSFSNLAYSYDTLLAYPKNGSKQDYFEVEGTRMEDGSYSIRDGYFGVFIKPKYEAVMSGFVHEIYDEFKLYTNFGEGALPDRLNKDTPFEEIYNKDEHFSSDTVVFVKQTSAENIDIELSLLQIAGKMRQKQMVGYVRIFVIFDEKFDLIGQEVLNISASKDKEYFVDNPKSVMVTPDLKVRQNGMEVNTNGRIK
;
A
#
# COMPACT_ATOMS: atom_id res chain seq x y z
N MET A 1 24.91 15.56 15.94
CA MET A 1 24.38 16.74 15.21
C MET A 1 24.54 17.99 16.06
N LYS A 2 25.18 19.04 15.54
CA LYS A 2 25.46 20.27 16.30
C LYS A 2 24.18 21.06 16.58
N PRO A 3 23.99 21.64 17.79
CA PRO A 3 22.76 22.34 18.21
C PRO A 3 22.50 23.67 17.47
N TRP A 4 23.34 24.05 16.52
CA TRP A 4 23.26 25.33 15.81
C TRP A 4 22.42 25.28 14.52
N THR A 5 22.14 24.11 13.95
CA THR A 5 21.32 23.99 12.73
C THR A 5 19.81 24.09 13.00
N LYS A 6 19.36 23.83 14.24
CA LYS A 6 17.93 23.95 14.61
C LYS A 6 17.42 25.39 14.74
N ARG A 7 18.31 26.38 14.86
CA ARG A 7 17.94 27.79 15.04
C ARG A 7 17.73 28.55 13.73
N PHE A 8 18.16 28.02 12.59
CA PHE A 8 17.96 28.68 11.28
C PHE A 8 16.60 28.36 10.65
N ILE A 9 16.03 27.18 10.92
CA ILE A 9 14.73 26.77 10.36
C ILE A 9 13.56 27.55 10.99
N LEU A 10 13.65 27.87 12.28
CA LEU A 10 12.62 28.64 13.00
C LEU A 10 12.51 30.11 12.55
N VAL A 11 13.59 30.71 12.05
CA VAL A 11 13.57 32.11 11.61
C VAL A 11 12.91 32.25 10.23
N PHE A 12 13.04 31.27 9.35
CA PHE A 12 12.43 31.32 8.01
C PHE A 12 10.90 31.14 8.04
N LEU A 13 10.37 30.33 8.97
CA LEU A 13 8.93 30.16 9.17
C LEU A 13 8.24 31.39 9.78
N SER A 14 8.97 32.18 10.58
CA SER A 14 8.42 33.38 11.22
C SER A 14 8.31 34.59 10.28
N LEU A 15 9.02 34.60 9.15
CA LEU A 15 9.02 35.75 8.23
C LEU A 15 7.84 35.77 7.24
N ILE A 16 7.06 34.68 7.15
CA ILE A 16 5.92 34.55 6.23
C ILE A 16 4.62 35.12 6.85
N MET A 17 4.58 35.35 8.16
CA MET A 17 3.37 35.77 8.89
C MET A 17 3.10 37.29 8.91
N LEU A 18 3.90 38.11 8.22
CA LEU A 18 3.78 39.59 8.31
C LEU A 18 3.40 40.30 7.00
N TRP A 19 2.92 39.57 5.98
CA TRP A 19 2.33 40.19 4.80
C TRP A 19 0.84 39.90 4.71
N GLY A 20 0.08 40.72 5.45
CA GLY A 20 -1.08 41.42 4.90
C GLY A 20 -2.29 40.60 4.47
N VAL A 21 -3.24 40.50 5.38
CA VAL A 21 -4.66 40.34 5.07
C VAL A 21 -5.12 41.54 4.24
N SER A 22 -5.38 41.34 2.95
CA SER A 22 -6.29 42.15 2.14
C SER A 22 -6.56 41.47 0.81
N GLY A 23 -7.79 41.02 0.62
CA GLY A 23 -8.33 40.67 -0.69
C GLY A 23 -8.82 39.23 -0.77
N CYS A 24 -10.14 39.06 -0.66
CA CYS A 24 -10.85 37.93 -1.27
C CYS A 24 -10.47 37.85 -2.75
N MET A 25 -9.54 36.95 -3.08
CA MET A 25 -9.32 36.48 -4.43
C MET A 25 -9.22 34.97 -4.35
N ASN A 26 -10.30 34.30 -4.74
CA ASN A 26 -10.36 32.88 -5.07
C ASN A 26 -9.46 32.58 -6.28
N LYS A 27 -8.16 32.83 -6.15
CA LYS A 27 -7.17 32.32 -7.08
C LYS A 27 -6.80 30.93 -6.60
N LYS A 28 -7.03 29.93 -7.45
CA LYS A 28 -6.47 28.59 -7.24
C LYS A 28 -4.94 28.77 -7.03
N PRO A 29 -4.33 28.09 -6.04
CA PRO A 29 -2.89 28.14 -5.89
C PRO A 29 -2.23 27.70 -7.20
N LYS A 30 -1.05 28.26 -7.51
CA LYS A 30 -0.31 27.84 -8.69
C LYS A 30 0.09 26.37 -8.53
N ALA A 31 0.10 25.61 -9.63
CA ALA A 31 0.48 24.20 -9.66
C ALA A 31 1.78 23.90 -8.90
N GLU A 32 2.80 24.74 -9.11
CA GLU A 32 4.10 24.63 -8.43
C GLU A 32 3.97 24.73 -6.90
N VAL A 33 3.11 25.61 -6.39
CA VAL A 33 2.92 25.79 -4.94
C VAL A 33 2.28 24.55 -4.31
N ILE A 34 1.29 23.96 -4.97
CA ILE A 34 0.64 22.72 -4.46
C ILE A 34 1.63 21.56 -4.49
N LYS A 35 2.39 21.42 -5.58
CA LYS A 35 3.44 20.43 -5.71
C LYS A 35 4.48 20.57 -4.59
N ASP A 36 4.99 21.78 -4.35
CA ASP A 36 6.00 22.03 -3.33
C ASP A 36 5.47 21.73 -1.91
N LEU A 37 4.19 22.04 -1.63
CA LEU A 37 3.55 21.69 -0.35
C LEU A 37 3.47 20.18 -0.14
N MET A 38 3.01 19.44 -1.16
CA MET A 38 2.91 17.97 -1.11
C MET A 38 4.27 17.30 -0.95
N MET A 39 5.30 17.81 -1.64
CA MET A 39 6.67 17.29 -1.51
C MET A 39 7.25 17.59 -0.13
N ALA A 40 7.04 18.80 0.40
CA ALA A 40 7.51 19.17 1.74
C ALA A 40 6.88 18.29 2.83
N HIS A 41 5.59 17.95 2.71
CA HIS A 41 4.92 16.99 3.62
C HIS A 41 5.65 15.65 3.66
N LEU A 42 6.03 15.11 2.49
CA LEU A 42 6.76 13.84 2.43
C LEU A 42 8.15 13.93 3.06
N GLU A 43 8.91 14.99 2.75
CA GLU A 43 10.25 15.20 3.30
C GLU A 43 10.21 15.37 4.82
N GLU A 44 9.23 16.10 5.36
CA GLU A 44 9.03 16.28 6.79
C GLU A 44 8.63 14.98 7.50
N LYS A 45 7.68 14.23 6.93
CA LYS A 45 7.13 13.01 7.53
C LYS A 45 8.11 11.83 7.51
N TYR A 46 8.93 11.70 6.45
CA TYR A 46 9.77 10.53 6.23
C TYR A 46 11.28 10.80 6.30
N GLY A 47 11.70 12.06 6.29
CA GLY A 47 13.12 12.44 6.29
C GLY A 47 13.89 11.94 5.06
N GLU A 48 13.20 11.78 3.93
CA GLU A 48 13.74 11.30 2.66
C GLU A 48 13.46 12.29 1.53
N GLU A 49 14.25 12.21 0.46
CA GLU A 49 13.99 12.95 -0.77
C GLU A 49 13.13 12.13 -1.74
N PHE A 50 12.19 12.82 -2.39
CA PHE A 50 11.26 12.23 -3.34
C PHE A 50 11.34 12.95 -4.68
N LEU A 51 10.89 12.29 -5.75
CA LEU A 51 10.82 12.87 -7.08
C LEU A 51 9.36 12.85 -7.57
N PRO A 52 8.81 13.99 -8.03
CA PRO A 52 7.46 14.05 -8.58
C PRO A 52 7.41 13.43 -9.98
N MET A 53 6.29 12.80 -10.33
CA MET A 53 6.01 12.25 -11.66
C MET A 53 4.95 13.03 -12.41
N SER A 54 3.82 13.31 -11.76
CA SER A 54 2.70 14.02 -12.38
C SER A 54 1.80 14.63 -11.31
N LEU A 55 1.22 15.80 -11.62
CA LEU A 55 0.21 16.46 -10.79
C LEU A 55 -1.10 16.56 -11.57
N SER A 56 -2.17 16.10 -10.95
CA SER A 56 -3.55 16.21 -11.43
C SER A 56 -4.37 16.99 -10.41
N PHE A 57 -5.25 17.88 -10.88
CA PHE A 57 -6.12 18.65 -9.99
C PHE A 57 -7.47 17.97 -9.81
N SER A 58 -8.09 18.28 -8.68
CA SER A 58 -9.48 17.97 -8.35
C SER A 58 -10.41 18.22 -9.54
N ASN A 59 -11.33 17.29 -9.72
CA ASN A 59 -12.29 17.27 -10.81
C ASN A 59 -13.64 16.71 -10.32
N LEU A 60 -14.57 16.42 -11.23
CA LEU A 60 -15.89 15.91 -10.85
C LEU A 60 -15.86 14.52 -10.18
N ALA A 61 -14.83 13.71 -10.47
CA ALA A 61 -14.66 12.39 -9.89
C ALA A 61 -13.92 12.41 -8.54
N TYR A 62 -13.02 13.40 -8.34
CA TYR A 62 -12.17 13.48 -7.15
C TYR A 62 -12.10 14.90 -6.59
N SER A 63 -12.42 15.05 -5.29
CA SER A 63 -12.43 16.35 -4.60
C SER A 63 -11.06 16.81 -4.09
N TYR A 64 -10.00 16.11 -4.44
CA TYR A 64 -8.61 16.38 -4.04
C TYR A 64 -7.70 16.51 -5.26
N ASP A 65 -6.59 17.21 -5.11
CA ASP A 65 -5.50 17.19 -6.07
C ASP A 65 -4.60 15.97 -5.79
N THR A 66 -4.00 15.37 -6.82
CA THR A 66 -3.21 14.15 -6.73
C THR A 66 -1.84 14.36 -7.33
N LEU A 67 -0.80 14.12 -6.54
CA LEU A 67 0.59 14.05 -7.00
C LEU A 67 1.06 12.59 -6.97
N LEU A 68 1.54 12.09 -8.11
CA LEU A 68 2.32 10.85 -8.13
C LEU A 68 3.78 11.17 -7.84
N ALA A 69 4.37 10.46 -6.89
CA ALA A 69 5.78 10.61 -6.49
C ALA A 69 6.42 9.24 -6.26
N TYR A 70 7.74 9.19 -6.25
CA TYR A 70 8.53 7.99 -5.90
C TYR A 70 9.76 8.39 -5.09
N PRO A 71 10.28 7.52 -4.21
CA PRO A 71 11.48 7.81 -3.43
C PRO A 71 12.69 7.94 -4.35
N LYS A 72 13.56 8.94 -4.10
CA LYS A 72 14.75 9.20 -4.93
C LYS A 72 15.73 8.03 -4.98
N ASN A 73 15.79 7.25 -3.90
CA ASN A 73 16.63 6.05 -3.78
C ASN A 73 15.91 4.75 -4.25
N GLY A 74 14.69 4.86 -4.79
CA GLY A 74 13.95 3.73 -5.37
C GLY A 74 13.80 3.86 -6.88
N SER A 75 12.75 3.25 -7.42
CA SER A 75 12.44 3.27 -8.85
C SER A 75 11.09 3.94 -9.12
N LYS A 76 10.81 4.25 -10.39
CA LYS A 76 9.47 4.71 -10.81
C LYS A 76 8.39 3.64 -10.64
N GLN A 77 8.74 2.37 -10.40
CA GLN A 77 7.77 1.31 -10.11
C GLN A 77 7.28 1.39 -8.66
N ASP A 78 8.02 2.08 -7.80
CA ASP A 78 7.69 2.32 -6.39
C ASP A 78 6.89 3.62 -6.21
N TYR A 79 6.14 4.02 -7.24
CA TYR A 79 5.34 5.24 -7.18
C TYR A 79 4.17 5.08 -6.23
N PHE A 80 3.74 6.18 -5.63
CA PHE A 80 2.61 6.27 -4.74
C PHE A 80 1.88 7.60 -4.93
N GLU A 81 0.66 7.69 -4.41
CA GLU A 81 -0.15 8.89 -4.48
C GLU A 81 0.04 9.78 -3.24
N VAL A 82 0.02 11.09 -3.47
CA VAL A 82 -0.14 12.12 -2.45
C VAL A 82 -1.40 12.89 -2.76
N GLU A 83 -2.34 12.90 -1.83
CA GLU A 83 -3.64 13.56 -1.94
C GLU A 83 -3.60 14.88 -1.19
N GLY A 84 -4.12 15.94 -1.82
CA GLY A 84 -4.17 17.28 -1.26
C GLY A 84 -5.56 17.88 -1.35
N THR A 85 -6.11 18.31 -0.22
CA THR A 85 -7.44 18.94 -0.15
C THR A 85 -7.32 20.33 0.42
N ARG A 86 -7.83 21.32 -0.33
CA ARG A 86 -7.94 22.69 0.17
C ARG A 86 -9.11 22.80 1.15
N MET A 87 -8.81 23.28 2.35
CA MET A 87 -9.78 23.51 3.42
C MET A 87 -10.42 24.89 3.30
N GLU A 88 -11.55 25.10 3.99
CA GLU A 88 -12.29 26.38 3.97
C GLU A 88 -11.47 27.56 4.50
N ASP A 89 -10.62 27.31 5.49
CA ASP A 89 -9.70 28.30 6.07
C ASP A 89 -8.51 28.64 5.15
N GLY A 90 -8.43 28.00 3.98
CA GLY A 90 -7.36 28.17 3.01
C GLY A 90 -6.12 27.32 3.26
N SER A 91 -6.07 26.56 4.36
CA SER A 91 -5.05 25.54 4.59
C SER A 91 -5.20 24.37 3.62
N TYR A 92 -4.18 23.51 3.59
CA TYR A 92 -4.11 22.40 2.66
C TYR A 92 -3.83 21.12 3.45
N SER A 93 -4.81 20.23 3.50
CA SER A 93 -4.69 18.92 4.15
C SER A 93 -4.04 17.95 3.19
N ILE A 94 -2.97 17.29 3.61
CA ILE A 94 -2.16 16.40 2.78
C ILE A 94 -2.12 15.02 3.41
N ARG A 95 -2.33 13.99 2.60
CA ARG A 95 -2.16 12.58 2.97
C ARG A 95 -1.39 11.85 1.88
N ASP A 96 -0.78 10.73 2.21
CA ASP A 96 0.11 10.01 1.28
C ASP A 96 -0.02 8.49 1.40
N GLY A 97 0.35 7.79 0.32
CA GLY A 97 0.43 6.34 0.25
C GLY A 97 1.83 5.76 0.50
N TYR A 98 2.85 6.59 0.80
CA TYR A 98 4.25 6.14 0.80
C TYR A 98 4.54 5.07 1.85
N PHE A 99 3.83 5.09 2.98
CA PHE A 99 3.98 4.07 4.02
C PHE A 99 3.82 2.65 3.45
N GLY A 100 2.96 2.45 2.44
CA GLY A 100 2.77 1.17 1.75
C GLY A 100 4.03 0.68 1.03
N VAL A 101 4.73 1.59 0.35
CA VAL A 101 6.02 1.32 -0.29
C VAL A 101 7.08 0.98 0.77
N PHE A 102 7.14 1.77 1.84
CA PHE A 102 8.10 1.58 2.93
C PHE A 102 7.91 0.24 3.66
N ILE A 103 6.68 -0.12 3.99
CA ILE A 103 6.38 -1.31 4.81
C ILE A 103 6.40 -2.61 4.01
N LYS A 104 6.24 -2.54 2.68
CA LYS A 104 6.10 -3.70 1.79
C LYS A 104 7.16 -4.79 2.05
N PRO A 105 8.48 -4.52 2.09
CA PRO A 105 9.47 -5.59 2.30
C PRO A 105 9.30 -6.32 3.63
N LYS A 106 8.95 -5.60 4.70
CA LYS A 106 8.71 -6.18 6.03
C LYS A 106 7.40 -6.98 6.04
N TYR A 107 6.36 -6.47 5.40
CA TYR A 107 5.07 -7.15 5.29
C TYR A 107 5.20 -8.46 4.49
N GLU A 108 5.87 -8.42 3.35
CA GLU A 108 6.16 -9.59 2.51
C GLU A 108 7.02 -10.61 3.24
N ALA A 109 8.00 -10.20 4.05
CA ALA A 109 8.79 -11.13 4.87
C ALA A 109 7.92 -11.89 5.89
N VAL A 110 6.97 -11.20 6.54
CA VAL A 110 6.02 -11.83 7.47
C VAL A 110 5.09 -12.80 6.75
N MET A 111 4.51 -12.37 5.62
CA MET A 111 3.62 -13.21 4.81
C MET A 111 4.35 -14.44 4.25
N SER A 112 5.56 -14.26 3.74
CA SER A 112 6.42 -15.35 3.26
C SER A 112 6.70 -16.38 4.35
N GLY A 113 6.88 -15.95 5.60
CA GLY A 113 6.99 -16.87 6.74
C GLY A 113 5.75 -17.76 6.90
N PHE A 114 4.54 -17.22 6.72
CA PHE A 114 3.30 -18.02 6.81
C PHE A 114 3.17 -19.01 5.66
N VAL A 115 3.52 -18.57 4.44
CA VAL A 115 3.41 -19.36 3.21
C VAL A 115 4.45 -20.47 3.17
N HIS A 116 5.68 -20.20 3.63
CA HIS A 116 6.78 -21.17 3.62
C HIS A 116 6.56 -22.36 4.56
N GLU A 117 5.70 -22.23 5.56
CA GLU A 117 5.29 -23.39 6.38
C GLU A 117 4.40 -24.40 5.62
N ILE A 118 3.93 -24.04 4.42
CA ILE A 118 3.02 -24.84 3.60
C ILE A 118 3.66 -25.21 2.26
N TYR A 119 4.36 -24.27 1.62
CA TYR A 119 4.91 -24.42 0.28
C TYR A 119 6.42 -24.20 0.26
N ASP A 120 7.14 -25.13 -0.36
CA ASP A 120 8.60 -25.06 -0.49
C ASP A 120 9.04 -24.00 -1.53
N GLU A 121 8.42 -24.00 -2.72
CA GLU A 121 8.73 -23.07 -3.80
C GLU A 121 7.54 -22.14 -4.11
N PHE A 122 7.70 -20.86 -3.77
CA PHE A 122 6.71 -19.83 -4.07
C PHE A 122 7.36 -18.46 -4.34
N LYS A 123 6.61 -17.58 -5.02
CA LYS A 123 6.91 -16.14 -5.16
C LYS A 123 5.73 -15.36 -4.58
N LEU A 124 6.01 -14.30 -3.82
CA LEU A 124 5.00 -13.51 -3.12
C LEU A 124 5.14 -12.04 -3.45
N TYR A 125 4.02 -11.38 -3.72
CA TYR A 125 3.96 -9.95 -4.01
C TYR A 125 2.78 -9.32 -3.26
N THR A 126 3.02 -8.21 -2.57
CA THR A 126 1.99 -7.45 -1.86
C THR A 126 1.85 -6.04 -2.42
N ASN A 127 0.61 -5.57 -2.50
CA ASN A 127 0.24 -4.17 -2.76
C ASN A 127 -0.71 -3.67 -1.65
N PHE A 128 -0.75 -2.36 -1.43
CA PHE A 128 -1.65 -1.71 -0.46
C PHE A 128 -2.73 -0.85 -1.13
N GLY A 129 -2.92 -0.99 -2.44
CA GLY A 129 -3.87 -0.21 -3.22
C GLY A 129 -3.31 1.13 -3.70
N GLU A 130 -4.16 1.88 -4.39
CA GLU A 130 -3.92 3.27 -4.78
C GLU A 130 -4.50 4.22 -3.73
N GLY A 131 -4.06 5.48 -3.74
CA GLY A 131 -4.53 6.51 -2.81
C GLY A 131 -3.73 6.60 -1.50
N ALA A 132 -4.24 7.43 -0.59
CA ALA A 132 -3.58 7.73 0.66
C ALA A 132 -3.91 6.73 1.79
N LEU A 133 -2.88 6.34 2.54
CA LEU A 133 -2.98 5.49 3.72
C LEU A 133 -3.28 6.33 4.98
N PRO A 134 -3.58 5.70 6.14
CA PRO A 134 -3.83 6.43 7.38
C PRO A 134 -2.65 7.33 7.76
N ASP A 135 -2.92 8.61 8.00
CA ASP A 135 -1.87 9.63 8.07
C ASP A 135 -0.92 9.44 9.28
N ARG A 136 -1.40 8.82 10.36
CA ARG A 136 -0.54 8.49 11.51
C ARG A 136 0.63 7.57 11.18
N LEU A 137 0.53 6.78 10.10
CA LEU A 137 1.53 5.78 9.74
C LEU A 137 2.78 6.47 9.17
N ASN A 138 3.93 6.09 9.71
CA ASN A 138 5.25 6.62 9.34
C ASN A 138 6.33 5.56 9.66
N LYS A 139 7.60 5.87 9.41
CA LYS A 139 8.72 4.92 9.59
C LYS A 139 8.90 4.38 11.00
N ASP A 140 8.50 5.16 12.00
CA ASP A 140 8.64 4.80 13.40
C ASP A 140 7.46 3.94 13.89
N THR A 141 6.43 3.75 13.05
CA THR A 141 5.26 2.92 13.39
C THR A 141 5.67 1.45 13.54
N PRO A 142 5.51 0.85 14.73
CA PRO A 142 5.72 -0.58 14.93
C PRO A 142 4.75 -1.41 14.08
N PHE A 143 5.15 -2.62 13.67
CA PHE A 143 4.32 -3.43 12.77
C PHE A 143 2.98 -3.81 13.40
N GLU A 144 3.02 -4.09 14.69
CA GLU A 144 1.88 -4.47 15.53
C GLU A 144 0.89 -3.32 15.71
N GLU A 145 1.31 -2.07 15.48
CA GLU A 145 0.48 -0.87 15.60
C GLU A 145 -0.09 -0.41 14.26
N ILE A 146 0.24 -1.07 13.15
CA ILE A 146 -0.27 -0.71 11.82
C ILE A 146 -1.79 -0.86 11.77
N TYR A 147 -2.32 -1.96 12.29
CA TYR A 147 -3.75 -2.23 12.27
C TYR A 147 -4.50 -1.33 13.25
N ASN A 148 -5.52 -0.65 12.73
CA ASN A 148 -6.52 0.05 13.52
C ASN A 148 -7.89 -0.19 12.87
N LYS A 149 -8.85 -0.66 13.66
CA LYS A 149 -10.20 -1.00 13.19
C LYS A 149 -10.97 0.20 12.62
N ASP A 150 -10.62 1.41 13.05
CA ASP A 150 -11.32 2.65 12.69
C ASP A 150 -10.67 3.34 11.47
N GLU A 151 -9.66 2.72 10.86
CA GLU A 151 -8.91 3.24 9.72
C GLU A 151 -8.88 2.25 8.56
N HIS A 152 -8.73 2.78 7.34
CA HIS A 152 -8.57 1.95 6.16
C HIS A 152 -7.10 1.63 5.92
N PHE A 153 -6.70 0.40 6.22
CA PHE A 153 -5.42 -0.19 5.80
C PHE A 153 -5.71 -1.63 5.38
N SER A 154 -5.36 -2.04 4.17
CA SER A 154 -5.63 -3.39 3.67
C SER A 154 -4.61 -3.77 2.61
N SER A 155 -4.10 -4.99 2.66
CA SER A 155 -3.21 -5.52 1.62
C SER A 155 -3.98 -6.28 0.53
N ASP A 156 -3.40 -6.37 -0.65
CA ASP A 156 -3.69 -7.38 -1.67
C ASP A 156 -2.40 -8.16 -1.92
N THR A 157 -2.37 -9.40 -1.45
CA THR A 157 -1.21 -10.29 -1.56
C THR A 157 -1.48 -11.39 -2.56
N VAL A 158 -0.57 -11.55 -3.51
CA VAL A 158 -0.58 -12.62 -4.49
C VAL A 158 0.58 -13.56 -4.20
N VAL A 159 0.27 -14.85 -4.19
CA VAL A 159 1.23 -15.94 -4.00
C VAL A 159 1.18 -16.83 -5.23
N PHE A 160 2.29 -16.91 -5.93
CA PHE A 160 2.50 -17.88 -6.99
C PHE A 160 3.21 -19.10 -6.40
N VAL A 161 2.58 -20.26 -6.47
CA VAL A 161 3.11 -21.52 -5.96
C VAL A 161 3.49 -22.40 -7.14
N LYS A 162 4.68 -22.98 -7.11
CA LYS A 162 5.11 -23.94 -8.12
C LYS A 162 4.26 -25.21 -8.04
N GLN A 163 3.85 -25.76 -9.18
CA GLN A 163 2.92 -26.89 -9.25
C GLN A 163 3.34 -28.07 -8.37
N THR A 164 4.61 -28.47 -8.44
CA THR A 164 5.17 -29.53 -7.60
C THR A 164 5.08 -29.25 -6.10
N SER A 165 5.28 -28.00 -5.66
CA SER A 165 5.10 -27.63 -4.25
C SER A 165 3.64 -27.62 -3.80
N ALA A 166 2.69 -27.53 -4.73
CA ALA A 166 1.25 -27.59 -4.44
C ALA A 166 0.67 -29.01 -4.51
N GLU A 167 1.47 -30.01 -4.89
CA GLU A 167 0.98 -31.38 -5.09
C GLU A 167 0.47 -31.97 -3.76
N ASN A 168 -0.76 -32.50 -3.78
CA ASN A 168 -1.44 -33.05 -2.61
C ASN A 168 -1.75 -32.03 -1.49
N ILE A 169 -1.64 -30.73 -1.75
CA ILE A 169 -2.06 -29.67 -0.82
C ILE A 169 -3.45 -29.16 -1.18
N ASP A 170 -4.35 -29.13 -0.20
CA ASP A 170 -5.63 -28.45 -0.34
C ASP A 170 -5.42 -26.92 -0.27
N ILE A 171 -5.54 -26.27 -1.42
CA ILE A 171 -5.31 -24.82 -1.57
C ILE A 171 -6.34 -23.99 -0.78
N GLU A 172 -7.56 -24.47 -0.62
CA GLU A 172 -8.57 -23.73 0.13
C GLU A 172 -8.29 -23.80 1.64
N LEU A 173 -7.86 -24.97 2.13
CA LEU A 173 -7.42 -25.11 3.53
C LEU A 173 -6.12 -24.36 3.82
N SER A 174 -5.15 -24.35 2.91
CA SER A 174 -3.90 -23.59 3.10
C SER A 174 -4.16 -22.08 3.18
N LEU A 175 -5.05 -21.54 2.35
CA LEU A 175 -5.50 -20.15 2.44
C LEU A 175 -6.09 -19.83 3.82
N LEU A 176 -6.89 -20.74 4.40
CA LEU A 176 -7.46 -20.56 5.73
C LEU A 176 -6.41 -20.60 6.84
N GLN A 177 -5.37 -21.43 6.70
CA GLN A 177 -4.23 -21.45 7.62
C GLN A 177 -3.47 -20.10 7.57
N ILE A 178 -3.19 -19.59 6.36
CA ILE A 178 -2.56 -18.28 6.16
C ILE A 178 -3.43 -17.17 6.76
N ALA A 179 -4.73 -17.14 6.44
CA ALA A 179 -5.67 -16.16 6.97
C ALA A 179 -5.78 -16.23 8.51
N GLY A 180 -5.68 -17.43 9.09
CA GLY A 180 -5.64 -17.61 10.54
C GLY A 180 -4.44 -16.93 11.19
N LYS A 181 -3.25 -17.04 10.58
CA LYS A 181 -2.03 -16.38 11.05
C LYS A 181 -2.07 -14.87 10.83
N MET A 182 -2.54 -14.42 9.67
CA MET A 182 -2.79 -13.01 9.40
C MET A 182 -3.70 -12.40 10.48
N ARG A 183 -4.83 -13.06 10.79
CA ARG A 183 -5.74 -12.63 11.85
C ARG A 183 -5.05 -12.55 13.22
N GLN A 184 -4.25 -13.55 13.59
CA GLN A 184 -3.49 -13.53 14.85
C GLN A 184 -2.49 -12.36 14.91
N LYS A 185 -1.96 -11.95 13.76
CA LYS A 185 -1.04 -10.83 13.60
C LYS A 185 -1.73 -9.51 13.25
N GLN A 186 -3.07 -9.48 13.29
CA GLN A 186 -3.90 -8.34 12.92
C GLN A 186 -3.62 -7.79 11.51
N MET A 187 -3.20 -8.65 10.59
CA MET A 187 -3.01 -8.33 9.18
C MET A 187 -4.32 -8.51 8.44
N VAL A 188 -4.78 -7.45 7.78
CA VAL A 188 -6.04 -7.43 7.03
C VAL A 188 -5.77 -7.28 5.54
N GLY A 189 -6.64 -7.89 4.73
CA GLY A 189 -6.51 -7.86 3.28
C GLY A 189 -6.78 -9.20 2.60
N TYR A 190 -6.57 -9.22 1.29
CA TYR A 190 -6.73 -10.38 0.44
C TYR A 190 -5.44 -11.16 0.30
N VAL A 191 -5.58 -12.49 0.23
CA VAL A 191 -4.53 -13.40 -0.26
C VAL A 191 -5.11 -14.20 -1.40
N ARG A 192 -4.38 -14.25 -2.52
CA ARG A 192 -4.70 -15.06 -3.69
C ARG A 192 -3.57 -16.03 -3.97
N ILE A 193 -3.89 -17.31 -4.12
CA ILE A 193 -2.94 -18.33 -4.55
C ILE A 193 -3.21 -18.70 -5.99
N PHE A 194 -2.16 -18.66 -6.80
CA PHE A 194 -2.11 -19.17 -8.16
C PHE A 194 -1.13 -20.34 -8.19
N VAL A 195 -1.55 -21.48 -8.73
CA VAL A 195 -0.65 -22.61 -8.97
C VAL A 195 -0.10 -22.51 -10.39
N ILE A 196 1.21 -22.53 -10.51
CA ILE A 196 1.94 -22.25 -11.75
C ILE A 196 2.60 -23.52 -12.26
N PHE A 197 2.44 -23.80 -13.55
CA PHE A 197 3.14 -24.91 -14.19
C PHE A 197 4.65 -24.82 -13.94
N ASP A 198 5.28 -25.95 -13.60
CA ASP A 198 6.68 -25.98 -13.19
C ASP A 198 7.62 -25.29 -14.20
N GLU A 199 7.39 -25.52 -15.49
CA GLU A 199 8.21 -24.95 -16.57
C GLU A 199 8.03 -23.44 -16.78
N LYS A 200 7.01 -22.84 -16.14
CA LYS A 200 6.72 -21.40 -16.19
C LYS A 200 7.12 -20.68 -14.92
N PHE A 201 7.30 -21.40 -13.82
CA PHE A 201 7.47 -20.81 -12.50
C PHE A 201 8.65 -19.84 -12.42
N ASP A 202 9.80 -20.17 -12.99
CA ASP A 202 10.97 -19.27 -12.95
C ASP A 202 10.78 -18.00 -13.77
N LEU A 203 9.93 -18.05 -14.79
CA LEU A 203 9.70 -16.97 -15.76
C LEU A 203 8.71 -15.90 -15.29
N ILE A 204 7.96 -16.16 -14.21
CA ILE A 204 6.90 -15.26 -13.76
C ILE A 204 7.36 -14.25 -12.70
N GLY A 205 6.98 -13.00 -12.89
CA GLY A 205 6.90 -11.97 -11.85
C GLY A 205 5.46 -11.47 -11.66
N GLN A 206 5.30 -10.34 -10.96
CA GLN A 206 3.98 -9.75 -10.69
C GLN A 206 3.24 -9.34 -11.99
N GLU A 207 3.98 -9.03 -13.05
CA GLU A 207 3.46 -8.64 -14.36
C GLU A 207 2.58 -9.72 -15.03
N VAL A 208 2.71 -10.99 -14.61
CA VAL A 208 1.88 -12.08 -15.12
C VAL A 208 0.39 -11.86 -14.81
N LEU A 209 0.05 -11.06 -13.80
CA LEU A 209 -1.34 -10.72 -13.47
C LEU A 209 -2.01 -9.84 -14.52
N ASN A 210 -1.24 -9.25 -15.44
CA ASN A 210 -1.74 -8.38 -16.51
C ASN A 210 -1.82 -9.09 -17.87
N ILE A 211 -1.61 -10.41 -17.92
CA ILE A 211 -1.72 -11.14 -19.19
C ILE A 211 -3.18 -11.24 -19.63
N SER A 212 -3.39 -11.32 -20.94
CA SER A 212 -4.73 -11.52 -21.49
C SER A 212 -5.29 -12.89 -21.08
N ALA A 213 -6.60 -12.97 -20.82
CA ALA A 213 -7.30 -14.21 -20.44
C ALA A 213 -7.05 -15.41 -21.39
N SER A 214 -6.71 -15.15 -22.66
CA SER A 214 -6.32 -16.19 -23.62
C SER A 214 -5.01 -16.91 -23.30
N LYS A 215 -4.12 -16.28 -22.51
CA LYS A 215 -2.82 -16.82 -22.09
C LYS A 215 -2.83 -17.41 -20.68
N ASP A 216 -3.90 -17.21 -19.90
CA ASP A 216 -3.98 -17.73 -18.53
C ASP A 216 -3.72 -19.23 -18.44
N LYS A 217 -4.29 -19.99 -19.39
CA LYS A 217 -4.10 -21.45 -19.48
C LYS A 217 -2.68 -21.90 -19.80
N GLU A 218 -1.80 -20.98 -20.22
CA GLU A 218 -0.38 -21.27 -20.47
C GLU A 218 0.47 -21.21 -19.20
N TYR A 219 0.00 -20.53 -18.14
CA TYR A 219 0.76 -20.27 -16.92
C TYR A 219 0.13 -20.93 -15.69
N PHE A 220 -1.20 -20.97 -15.62
CA PHE A 220 -1.92 -21.39 -14.42
C PHE A 220 -2.52 -22.80 -14.57
N VAL A 221 -2.33 -23.63 -13.55
CA VAL A 221 -2.90 -24.99 -13.49
C VAL A 221 -4.43 -24.94 -13.33
N ASP A 222 -4.93 -24.00 -12.54
CA ASP A 222 -6.36 -23.76 -12.32
C ASP A 222 -6.59 -22.27 -12.00
N ASN A 223 -7.85 -21.86 -11.88
CA ASN A 223 -8.25 -20.54 -11.43
C ASN A 223 -7.69 -20.25 -10.03
N PRO A 224 -7.30 -18.99 -9.76
CA PRO A 224 -6.81 -18.61 -8.45
C PRO A 224 -7.87 -18.82 -7.38
N LYS A 225 -7.41 -19.23 -6.20
CA LYS A 225 -8.22 -19.29 -4.99
C LYS A 225 -7.89 -18.11 -4.11
N SER A 226 -8.86 -17.62 -3.34
CA SER A 226 -8.69 -16.42 -2.53
C SER A 226 -9.33 -16.50 -1.17
N VAL A 227 -8.77 -15.75 -0.23
CA VAL A 227 -9.33 -15.52 1.10
C VAL A 227 -9.11 -14.06 1.48
N MET A 228 -9.98 -13.52 2.33
CA MET A 228 -9.87 -12.17 2.88
C MET A 228 -9.90 -12.23 4.40
N VAL A 229 -9.00 -11.50 5.04
CA VAL A 229 -9.17 -11.06 6.43
C VAL A 229 -9.75 -9.65 6.40
N THR A 230 -10.99 -9.49 6.86
CA THR A 230 -11.70 -8.20 6.83
C THR A 230 -11.15 -7.23 7.87
N PRO A 231 -11.49 -5.93 7.80
CA PRO A 231 -11.17 -4.95 8.85
C PRO A 231 -11.65 -5.37 10.25
N ASP A 232 -12.76 -6.11 10.35
CA ASP A 232 -13.26 -6.69 11.61
C ASP A 232 -12.56 -7.99 12.03
N LEU A 233 -11.43 -8.33 11.40
CA LEU A 233 -10.66 -9.55 11.63
C LEU A 233 -11.45 -10.85 11.38
N LYS A 234 -12.49 -10.78 10.55
CA LYS A 234 -13.25 -11.95 10.09
C LYS A 234 -12.58 -12.55 8.87
N VAL A 235 -12.67 -13.87 8.72
CA VAL A 235 -12.15 -14.57 7.54
C VAL A 235 -13.30 -14.80 6.57
N ARG A 236 -13.13 -14.39 5.30
CA ARG A 236 -14.09 -14.62 4.23
C ARG A 236 -13.44 -15.37 3.07
N GLN A 237 -14.14 -16.37 2.55
CA GLN A 237 -13.74 -17.14 1.37
C GLN A 237 -14.97 -17.28 0.46
N ASN A 238 -14.80 -17.05 -0.85
CA ASN A 238 -15.89 -17.08 -1.82
C ASN A 238 -17.11 -16.23 -1.43
N GLY A 239 -16.87 -15.07 -0.81
CA GLY A 239 -17.91 -14.15 -0.36
C GLY A 239 -18.61 -14.53 0.96
N MET A 240 -18.29 -15.66 1.60
CA MET A 240 -18.92 -16.10 2.86
C MET A 240 -17.98 -16.01 4.05
N GLU A 241 -18.49 -15.70 5.25
CA GLU A 241 -17.71 -15.78 6.50
C GLU A 241 -17.46 -17.26 6.83
N VAL A 242 -16.21 -17.59 7.11
CA VAL A 242 -15.77 -18.96 7.44
C VAL A 242 -14.90 -18.93 8.69
N ASN A 243 -14.94 -20.02 9.46
CA ASN A 243 -13.94 -20.25 10.50
C ASN A 243 -12.60 -20.64 9.86
N THR A 244 -11.50 -20.45 10.58
CA THR A 244 -10.14 -20.84 10.16
C THR A 244 -9.96 -22.35 9.97
N ASN A 245 -10.98 -23.15 10.31
CA ASN A 245 -11.03 -24.61 10.12
C ASN A 245 -11.95 -25.01 8.95
N GLY A 246 -12.35 -24.06 8.08
CA GLY A 246 -13.16 -24.32 6.88
C GLY A 246 -14.67 -24.48 7.12
N ARG A 247 -15.15 -24.31 8.36
CA ARG A 247 -16.59 -24.39 8.67
C ARG A 247 -17.27 -23.03 8.51
N ILE A 248 -18.30 -22.97 7.67
CA ILE A 248 -19.18 -21.81 7.52
C ILE A 248 -19.84 -21.51 8.88
N LYS A 249 -19.94 -20.23 9.24
CA LYS A 249 -20.68 -19.78 10.43
C LYS A 249 -22.14 -19.48 10.11
#